data_AF-A0AAV0RF10-F1
#
_entry.id   AF-A0AAV0RF10-F1
#
_cell.length_a   1.000
_cell.length_b   1.000
_cell.length_c   1.000
_cell.angle_alpha   90.00
_cell.angle_beta   90.00
_cell.angle_gamma   90.00
#
_symmetry.space_group_name_H-M   'P 1'
#
loop_
_entity.id
_entity.type
_entity.pdbx_description
1 polymer ?
#
loop_
_entity_poly.entity_id
_entity_poly.type
_entity_poly.pdbx_seq_one_letter_code
_entity_poly.pdbx_strand_id
1 'polypeptide(L)'
;MKFGHFTANQAILEAVLDNRNIHVIDFDINEGLQSFPLLKTFLSGVTNRLSPKLVVLVEEEVYNFEKIPSMSFVEFFCEAIHHYTALSEALSADGIGGMGLEMMEKEVLGVRIVNSLREFPCGASEKLEWGDGFESLQRLFKARAFSHYNVSQANYLVSLFSGGYWVQHERNRLALCWKSRPLVTASIWLPKCGRKRKK
;
A
#
# COMPACT_ATOMS: atom_id res chain seq x y z
N MET A 1 -2.26 -8.44 -5.49
CA MET A 1 -2.64 -7.65 -6.68
C MET A 1 -4.13 -7.32 -6.79
N LYS A 2 -5.07 -8.29 -6.93
CA LYS A 2 -6.50 -7.98 -7.18
C LYS A 2 -7.15 -7.07 -6.12
N PHE A 3 -6.84 -7.27 -4.84
CA PHE A 3 -7.40 -6.47 -3.74
C PHE A 3 -7.14 -4.96 -3.91
N GLY A 4 -5.90 -4.57 -4.21
CA GLY A 4 -5.51 -3.18 -4.41
C GLY A 4 -6.27 -2.55 -5.58
N HIS A 5 -6.33 -3.24 -6.72
CA HIS A 5 -7.04 -2.77 -7.91
C HIS A 5 -8.54 -2.58 -7.65
N PHE A 6 -9.22 -3.56 -7.06
CA PHE A 6 -10.66 -3.46 -6.79
C PHE A 6 -10.96 -2.32 -5.82
N THR A 7 -10.14 -2.18 -4.78
CA THR A 7 -10.30 -1.14 -3.77
C THR A 7 -10.05 0.25 -4.37
N ALA A 8 -8.99 0.40 -5.18
CA ALA A 8 -8.68 1.65 -5.87
C ALA A 8 -9.74 2.02 -6.89
N ASN A 9 -10.16 1.07 -7.74
CA ASN A 9 -11.13 1.32 -8.80
C ASN A 9 -12.48 1.76 -8.24
N GLN A 10 -12.95 1.13 -7.15
CA GLN A 10 -14.19 1.56 -6.51
C GLN A 10 -14.07 2.98 -5.91
N ALA A 11 -12.93 3.31 -5.30
CA ALA A 11 -12.69 4.65 -4.76
C ALA A 11 -12.62 5.71 -5.87
N ILE A 12 -11.97 5.39 -6.99
CA ILE A 12 -11.88 6.24 -8.18
C ILE A 12 -13.26 6.45 -8.76
N LEU A 13 -14.03 5.38 -8.98
CA LEU A 13 -15.38 5.42 -9.55
C LEU A 13 -16.27 6.39 -8.77
N GLU A 14 -16.27 6.29 -7.44
CA GLU A 14 -17.03 7.21 -6.57
C GLU A 14 -16.55 8.65 -6.66
N ALA A 15 -15.24 8.88 -6.81
CA ALA A 15 -14.70 10.22 -6.88
C ALA A 15 -14.99 10.91 -8.22
N VAL A 16 -15.33 10.17 -9.28
CA VAL A 16 -15.44 10.70 -10.64
C VAL A 16 -16.83 10.56 -11.27
N LEU A 17 -17.86 10.17 -10.50
CA LEU A 17 -19.23 9.95 -11.00
C LEU A 17 -19.77 11.11 -11.86
N ASP A 18 -19.50 12.36 -11.46
CA ASP A 18 -19.99 13.56 -12.14
C ASP A 18 -18.98 14.16 -13.14
N ASN A 19 -17.89 13.45 -13.43
CA ASN A 19 -16.80 13.94 -14.29
C ASN A 19 -16.93 13.39 -15.72
N ARG A 20 -17.00 14.28 -16.71
CA ARG A 20 -17.04 13.89 -18.13
C ARG A 20 -15.69 13.46 -18.70
N ASN A 21 -14.60 13.96 -18.13
CA ASN A 21 -13.23 13.64 -18.52
C ASN A 21 -12.47 13.16 -17.28
N ILE A 22 -11.88 11.97 -17.38
CA ILE A 22 -11.18 11.31 -16.28
C ILE A 22 -9.78 10.99 -16.77
N HIS A 23 -8.77 11.36 -15.98
CA HIS A 23 -7.38 10.97 -16.22
C HIS A 23 -6.92 10.18 -14.99
N VAL A 24 -6.66 8.88 -15.18
CA VAL A 24 -6.08 8.01 -14.17
C VAL A 24 -4.61 7.86 -14.49
N ILE A 25 -3.76 8.08 -13.50
CA ILE A 25 -2.33 7.85 -13.62
C ILE A 25 -1.98 6.74 -12.64
N ASP A 26 -1.62 5.60 -13.18
CA ASP A 26 -1.19 4.44 -12.42
C ASP A 26 0.33 4.47 -12.28
N PHE A 27 0.79 4.49 -11.04
CA PHE A 27 2.21 4.39 -10.73
C PHE A 27 2.40 3.06 -10.05
N ASP A 28 2.88 2.09 -10.82
CA ASP A 28 3.36 0.85 -10.28
C ASP A 28 4.73 1.09 -9.65
N ILE A 29 4.71 1.53 -8.40
CA ILE A 29 5.91 1.67 -7.57
C ILE A 29 6.28 0.25 -7.11
N ASN A 30 6.78 -0.56 -8.05
CA ASN A 30 7.16 -1.95 -7.81
C ASN A 30 8.34 -2.07 -6.83
N GLU A 31 8.25 -3.11 -5.98
CA GLU A 31 9.32 -3.83 -5.27
C GLU A 31 10.46 -2.97 -4.72
N GLY A 32 10.18 -2.12 -3.74
CA GLY A 32 11.29 -1.51 -3.00
C GLY A 32 10.93 -0.39 -2.03
N LEU A 33 11.69 -0.38 -0.96
CA LEU A 33 11.78 0.68 0.03
C LEU A 33 12.42 1.96 -0.55
N GLN A 34 13.06 1.89 -1.72
CA GLN A 34 13.56 3.08 -2.43
C GLN A 34 12.46 4.05 -2.88
N SER A 35 11.20 3.61 -2.81
CA SER A 35 10.01 4.44 -3.06
C SER A 35 9.83 5.57 -2.04
N PHE A 36 10.40 5.47 -0.84
CA PHE A 36 10.12 6.39 0.27
C PHE A 36 10.65 7.82 0.03
N PRO A 37 11.94 8.06 -0.30
CA PRO A 37 12.41 9.39 -0.66
C PRO A 37 11.74 9.94 -1.94
N LEU A 38 11.40 9.04 -2.87
CA LEU A 38 10.70 9.41 -4.10
C LEU A 38 9.28 9.87 -3.82
N LEU A 39 8.58 9.29 -2.82
CA LEU A 39 7.20 9.61 -2.49
C LEU A 39 7.02 11.11 -2.17
N LYS A 40 7.91 11.72 -1.39
CA LYS A 40 7.85 13.17 -1.08
C LYS A 40 7.93 14.03 -2.35
N THR A 41 8.95 13.77 -3.17
CA THR A 41 9.21 14.52 -4.41
C THR A 41 8.07 14.32 -5.40
N PHE A 42 7.62 13.08 -5.52
CA PHE A 42 6.51 12.67 -6.36
C PHE A 42 5.20 13.36 -5.96
N LEU A 43 4.78 13.24 -4.69
CA LEU A 43 3.56 13.85 -4.19
C LEU A 43 3.58 15.38 -4.35
N SER A 44 4.74 16.01 -4.12
CA SER A 44 4.92 17.44 -4.32
C SER A 44 4.78 17.82 -5.81
N GLY A 45 5.41 17.07 -6.71
CA GLY A 45 5.32 17.28 -8.16
C GLY A 45 3.90 17.10 -8.70
N VAL A 46 3.25 16.01 -8.32
CA VAL A 46 1.86 15.68 -8.69
C VAL A 46 0.90 16.74 -8.17
N THR A 47 1.03 17.15 -6.91
CA THR A 47 0.15 18.19 -6.33
C THR A 47 0.32 19.53 -7.05
N ASN A 48 1.57 19.92 -7.33
CA ASN A 48 1.86 21.22 -7.95
C ASN A 48 1.50 21.30 -9.43
N ARG A 49 1.57 20.17 -10.17
CA ARG A 49 1.39 20.16 -11.64
C ARG A 49 0.06 19.57 -12.09
N LEU A 50 -0.47 18.60 -11.36
CA LEU A 50 -1.61 17.78 -11.81
C LEU A 50 -2.89 18.04 -11.01
N SER A 51 -2.79 18.60 -9.80
CA SER A 51 -3.95 18.89 -8.93
C SER A 51 -4.92 17.69 -8.85
N PRO A 52 -4.45 16.51 -8.39
CA PRO A 52 -5.24 15.28 -8.41
C PRO A 52 -6.53 15.45 -7.59
N LYS A 53 -7.64 14.84 -8.00
CA LYS A 53 -8.88 14.85 -7.20
C LYS A 53 -8.85 13.83 -6.06
N LEU A 54 -8.13 12.74 -6.28
CA LEU A 54 -8.04 11.57 -5.42
C LEU A 54 -6.64 10.97 -5.58
N VAL A 55 -6.06 10.50 -4.48
CA VAL A 55 -4.91 9.59 -4.50
C VAL A 55 -5.33 8.34 -3.73
N VAL A 56 -5.12 7.17 -4.31
CA VAL A 56 -5.26 5.89 -3.61
C VAL A 56 -3.86 5.32 -3.43
N LEU A 57 -3.48 5.06 -2.19
CA LEU A 57 -2.20 4.43 -1.86
C LEU A 57 -2.49 2.98 -1.49
N VAL A 58 -1.87 2.05 -2.21
CA VAL A 58 -1.85 0.63 -1.89
C VAL A 58 -0.41 0.28 -1.54
N GLU A 59 -0.19 -0.16 -0.32
CA GLU A 59 1.12 -0.46 0.24
C GLU A 59 1.11 -1.88 0.81
N GLU A 60 2.26 -2.55 0.80
CA GLU A 60 2.41 -3.78 1.56
C GLU A 60 2.68 -3.45 3.02
N GLU A 61 2.16 -4.27 3.93
CA GLU A 61 2.21 -3.94 5.35
C GLU A 61 3.65 -3.93 5.91
N VAL A 62 4.55 -4.73 5.34
CA VAL A 62 5.99 -4.69 5.66
C VAL A 62 6.63 -3.36 5.26
N TYR A 63 6.07 -2.69 4.26
CA TYR A 63 6.49 -1.39 3.74
C TYR A 63 5.55 -0.24 4.16
N ASN A 64 4.88 -0.40 5.31
CA ASN A 64 3.96 0.60 5.81
C ASN A 64 4.68 1.92 6.14
N PHE A 65 4.32 2.98 5.40
CA PHE A 65 4.99 4.29 5.48
C PHE A 65 4.90 4.94 6.86
N GLU A 66 3.88 4.63 7.64
CA GLU A 66 3.67 5.17 8.99
C GLU A 66 4.63 4.54 10.01
N LYS A 67 4.95 3.26 9.86
CA LYS A 67 5.66 2.49 10.89
C LYS A 67 7.18 2.53 10.73
N ILE A 68 7.67 2.37 9.51
CA ILE A 68 9.10 2.10 9.27
C ILE A 68 10.05 3.17 9.81
N PRO A 69 9.77 4.49 9.68
CA PRO A 69 10.69 5.51 10.20
C PRO A 69 10.99 5.37 11.70
N SER A 70 10.05 4.79 12.46
CA SER A 70 10.18 4.56 13.90
C SER A 70 10.80 3.21 14.29
N MET A 71 10.91 2.25 13.36
CA MET A 71 11.40 0.91 13.65
C MET A 71 12.93 0.85 13.75
N SER A 72 13.44 0.00 14.64
CA SER A 72 14.80 -0.55 14.60
C SER A 72 14.91 -1.64 13.53
N PHE A 73 16.15 -1.96 13.11
CA PHE A 73 16.38 -3.07 12.17
C PHE A 73 15.85 -4.40 12.72
N VAL A 74 15.99 -4.64 14.02
CA VAL A 74 15.52 -5.89 14.65
C VAL A 74 13.99 -5.99 14.62
N GLU A 75 13.29 -4.89 14.90
CA GLU A 75 11.83 -4.84 14.79
C GLU A 75 11.37 -5.07 13.34
N PHE A 76 12.03 -4.42 12.38
CA PHE A 76 11.74 -4.62 10.97
C PHE A 76 12.03 -6.04 10.51
N PHE A 77 13.17 -6.62 10.91
CA PHE A 77 13.52 -7.99 10.58
C PHE A 77 12.48 -8.99 11.11
N CYS A 78 12.03 -8.80 12.35
CA CYS A 78 10.93 -9.59 12.92
C CYS A 78 9.62 -9.40 12.14
N GLU A 79 9.27 -8.16 11.74
CA GLU A 79 8.08 -7.90 10.95
C GLU A 79 8.17 -8.54 9.56
N ALA A 80 9.32 -8.47 8.90
CA ALA A 80 9.59 -9.11 7.63
C ALA A 80 9.42 -10.64 7.73
N ILE A 81 10.01 -11.29 8.74
CA ILE A 81 9.83 -12.75 8.95
C ILE A 81 8.35 -13.09 9.05
N HIS A 82 7.59 -12.38 9.90
CA HIS A 82 6.17 -12.66 10.07
C HIS A 82 5.38 -12.41 8.79
N HIS A 83 5.68 -11.34 8.07
CA HIS A 83 5.03 -10.99 6.81
C HIS A 83 5.27 -12.04 5.72
N TYR A 84 6.52 -12.42 5.48
CA TYR A 84 6.86 -13.41 4.46
C TYR A 84 6.43 -14.83 4.85
N THR A 85 6.39 -15.16 6.14
CA THR A 85 5.80 -16.42 6.63
C THR A 85 4.30 -16.45 6.29
N ALA A 86 3.56 -15.36 6.58
CA ALA A 86 2.14 -15.29 6.24
C ALA A 86 1.90 -15.39 4.72
N LEU A 87 2.76 -14.79 3.89
CA LEU A 87 2.69 -14.93 2.43
C LEU A 87 2.94 -16.37 1.96
N SER A 88 3.99 -17.04 2.44
CA SER A 88 4.28 -18.44 2.09
C SER A 88 3.14 -19.37 2.53
N GLU A 89 2.59 -19.18 3.73
CA GLU A 89 1.41 -19.93 4.20
C GLU A 89 0.19 -19.70 3.30
N ALA A 90 -0.06 -18.45 2.90
CA ALA A 90 -1.19 -18.11 2.05
C ALA A 90 -1.07 -18.73 0.65
N LEU A 91 0.13 -18.71 0.06
CA LEU A 91 0.42 -19.36 -1.22
C LEU A 91 0.26 -20.88 -1.14
N SER A 92 0.72 -21.49 -0.03
CA SER A 92 0.60 -22.92 0.20
C SER A 92 -0.86 -23.38 0.34
N ALA A 93 -1.70 -22.54 0.95
CA ALA A 93 -3.11 -22.85 1.19
C ALA A 93 -3.98 -22.80 -0.07
N ASP A 94 -3.58 -22.02 -1.08
CA ASP A 94 -4.28 -21.91 -2.37
C ASP A 94 -4.03 -23.12 -3.30
N GLY A 95 -3.37 -24.18 -2.79
CA GLY A 95 -3.24 -25.45 -3.51
C GLY A 95 -2.27 -25.39 -4.69
N ILE A 96 -1.38 -24.38 -4.73
CA ILE A 96 -0.23 -24.37 -5.62
C ILE A 96 0.74 -25.46 -5.09
N GLY A 97 0.50 -26.71 -5.46
CA GLY A 97 1.39 -27.82 -5.14
C GLY A 97 2.45 -28.02 -6.23
N GLY A 98 3.70 -28.28 -5.85
CA GLY A 98 4.79 -28.67 -6.76
C GLY A 98 5.76 -27.55 -7.12
N MET A 99 6.44 -27.69 -8.28
CA MET A 99 7.52 -26.79 -8.73
C MET A 99 7.12 -25.30 -8.81
N GLY A 100 5.84 -24.99 -9.04
CA GLY A 100 5.36 -23.62 -9.12
C GLY A 100 5.48 -22.86 -7.78
N LEU A 101 5.17 -23.52 -6.67
CA LEU A 101 5.30 -22.93 -5.34
C LEU A 101 6.77 -22.73 -4.99
N GLU A 102 7.62 -23.73 -5.26
CA GLU A 102 9.05 -23.63 -4.98
C GLU A 102 9.71 -22.49 -5.77
N MET A 103 9.36 -22.32 -7.06
CA MET A 103 9.82 -21.18 -7.85
C MET A 103 9.30 -19.85 -7.30
N MET A 104 8.03 -19.77 -6.89
CA MET A 104 7.50 -18.54 -6.28
C MET A 104 8.20 -18.20 -4.96
N GLU A 105 8.43 -19.18 -4.11
CA GLU A 105 9.12 -18.97 -2.83
C GLU A 105 10.57 -18.53 -3.04
N LYS A 106 11.29 -19.18 -3.96
CA LYS A 106 12.71 -18.90 -4.18
C LYS A 106 12.97 -17.65 -5.01
N GLU A 107 12.32 -17.53 -6.16
CA GLU A 107 12.61 -16.51 -7.16
C GLU A 107 11.78 -15.24 -6.96
N VAL A 108 10.64 -15.33 -6.27
CA VAL A 108 9.83 -14.16 -5.91
C VAL A 108 10.04 -13.80 -4.45
N LEU A 109 9.59 -14.62 -3.50
CA LEU A 109 9.68 -14.25 -2.07
C LEU A 109 11.13 -14.10 -1.59
N GLY A 110 12.04 -14.99 -2.01
CA GLY A 110 13.45 -14.93 -1.63
C GLY A 110 14.13 -13.61 -2.05
N VAL A 111 13.90 -13.17 -3.28
CA VAL A 111 14.43 -11.89 -3.79
C VAL A 111 13.86 -10.72 -2.99
N ARG A 112 12.56 -10.75 -2.70
CA ARG A 112 11.86 -9.70 -1.95
C ARG A 112 12.33 -9.59 -0.51
N ILE A 113 12.56 -10.72 0.16
CA ILE A 113 13.17 -10.78 1.49
C ILE A 113 14.53 -10.08 1.46
N VAL A 114 15.42 -10.48 0.56
CA VAL A 114 16.78 -9.89 0.47
C VAL A 114 16.72 -8.39 0.19
N ASN A 115 15.87 -7.96 -0.75
CA ASN A 115 15.72 -6.53 -1.06
C ASN A 115 15.17 -5.74 0.13
N SER A 116 14.14 -6.26 0.81
CA SER A 116 13.55 -5.61 1.98
C SER A 116 14.57 -5.35 3.09
N LEU A 117 15.46 -6.31 3.35
CA LEU A 117 16.51 -6.18 4.35
C LEU A 117 17.64 -5.26 3.90
N ARG A 118 18.03 -5.33 2.63
CA ARG A 118 19.10 -4.51 2.07
C ARG A 118 18.75 -3.04 2.02
N GLU A 119 17.49 -2.72 1.77
CA GLU A 119 17.02 -1.35 1.59
C GLU A 119 16.52 -0.71 2.90
N PHE A 120 16.52 -1.43 4.02
CA PHE A 120 16.11 -0.88 5.30
C PHE A 120 17.02 0.30 5.71
N PRO A 121 16.45 1.45 6.13
CA PRO A 121 17.23 2.66 6.39
C PRO A 121 17.91 2.52 7.75
N CYS A 122 19.19 2.20 7.74
CA CYS A 122 19.97 2.05 8.96
C CYS A 122 20.52 3.40 9.44
N GLY A 123 20.78 4.33 8.51
CA GLY A 123 21.32 5.64 8.81
C GLY A 123 20.26 6.64 9.30
N ALA A 124 20.66 7.55 10.20
CA ALA A 124 19.77 8.61 10.69
C ALA A 124 19.25 9.54 9.57
N SER A 125 20.10 9.84 8.57
CA SER A 125 19.71 10.65 7.41
C SER A 125 18.70 9.92 6.53
N GLU A 126 18.89 8.62 6.29
CA GLU A 126 17.97 7.80 5.49
C GLU A 126 16.60 7.71 6.17
N LYS A 127 16.57 7.47 7.48
CA LYS A 127 15.33 7.45 8.27
C LYS A 127 14.57 8.78 8.20
N LEU A 128 15.28 9.91 8.19
CA LEU A 128 14.67 11.23 8.07
C LEU A 128 14.00 11.40 6.71
N GLU A 129 14.68 11.04 5.61
CA GLU A 129 14.11 11.13 4.25
C GLU A 129 12.86 10.26 4.09
N TRP A 130 12.78 9.15 4.82
CA TRP A 130 11.64 8.25 4.80
C TRP A 130 10.44 8.80 5.57
N GLY A 131 10.66 9.33 6.77
CA GLY A 131 9.62 10.01 7.55
C GLY A 131 9.02 11.20 6.79
N ASP A 132 9.88 11.94 6.10
CA ASP A 132 9.55 13.08 5.26
C ASP A 132 8.52 12.76 4.15
N GLY A 133 8.53 11.53 3.61
CA GLY A 133 7.58 11.05 2.61
C GLY A 133 6.15 11.00 3.13
N PHE A 134 5.94 10.26 4.23
CA PHE A 134 4.62 10.11 4.84
C PHE A 134 4.10 11.42 5.43
N GLU A 135 4.96 12.18 6.10
CA GLU A 135 4.60 13.51 6.62
C GLU A 135 4.18 14.46 5.48
N SER A 136 4.85 14.38 4.33
CA SER A 136 4.47 15.17 3.15
C SER A 136 3.10 14.76 2.61
N LEU A 137 2.78 13.46 2.57
CA LEU A 137 1.44 12.97 2.22
C LEU A 137 0.39 13.55 3.17
N GLN A 138 0.63 13.45 4.48
CA GLN A 138 -0.27 13.99 5.50
C GLN A 138 -0.37 15.51 5.46
N ARG A 139 0.67 16.23 5.04
CA ARG A 139 0.66 17.70 4.89
C ARG A 139 -0.17 18.15 3.68
N LEU A 140 -0.07 17.44 2.56
CA LEU A 140 -0.71 17.80 1.29
C LEU A 140 -2.14 17.23 1.17
N PHE A 141 -2.42 16.10 1.82
CA PHE A 141 -3.67 15.36 1.70
C PHE A 141 -4.30 15.02 3.05
N LYS A 142 -5.59 14.75 3.04
CA LYS A 142 -6.36 14.26 4.18
C LYS A 142 -6.90 12.87 3.85
N ALA A 143 -6.65 11.91 4.73
CA ALA A 143 -7.19 10.57 4.61
C ALA A 143 -8.73 10.59 4.62
N ARG A 144 -9.32 9.77 3.75
CA ARG A 144 -10.78 9.58 3.60
C ARG A 144 -11.11 8.14 3.99
N ALA A 145 -12.20 7.97 4.73
CA ALA A 145 -12.75 6.65 5.01
C ALA A 145 -13.22 5.96 3.71
N PHE A 146 -13.15 4.64 3.71
CA PHE A 146 -13.72 3.83 2.64
C PHE A 146 -15.25 3.85 2.71
N SER A 147 -15.90 3.78 1.55
CA SER A 147 -17.35 3.64 1.48
C SER A 147 -17.77 2.22 1.88
N HIS A 148 -19.06 2.06 2.19
CA HIS A 148 -19.63 0.72 2.36
C HIS A 148 -19.49 -0.15 1.11
N TYR A 149 -19.52 0.44 -0.09
CA TYR A 149 -19.31 -0.28 -1.35
C TYR A 149 -17.89 -0.81 -1.49
N ASN A 150 -16.88 -0.01 -1.14
CA ASN A 150 -15.49 -0.46 -1.09
C ASN A 150 -15.32 -1.67 -0.17
N VAL A 151 -15.84 -1.58 1.05
CA VAL A 151 -15.76 -2.67 2.03
C VAL A 151 -16.50 -3.92 1.53
N SER A 152 -17.70 -3.76 0.96
CA SER A 152 -18.49 -4.88 0.43
C SER A 152 -17.79 -5.58 -0.74
N GLN A 153 -17.22 -4.81 -1.67
CA GLN A 153 -16.48 -5.36 -2.82
C GLN A 153 -15.22 -6.10 -2.37
N ALA A 154 -14.50 -5.56 -1.40
CA ALA A 154 -13.32 -6.24 -0.84
C ALA A 154 -13.71 -7.55 -0.14
N ASN A 155 -14.78 -7.54 0.67
CA ASN A 155 -15.31 -8.75 1.32
C ASN A 155 -15.76 -9.80 0.30
N TYR A 156 -16.45 -9.38 -0.75
CA TYR A 156 -16.83 -10.28 -1.84
C TYR A 156 -15.60 -10.89 -2.51
N LEU A 157 -14.59 -10.06 -2.84
CA LEU A 157 -13.37 -10.54 -3.48
C LEU A 157 -12.68 -11.62 -2.65
N VAL A 158 -12.48 -11.41 -1.33
CA VAL A 158 -11.82 -12.41 -0.48
C VAL A 158 -12.65 -13.69 -0.34
N SER A 159 -13.99 -13.61 -0.41
CA SER A 159 -14.87 -14.78 -0.35
C SER A 159 -14.74 -15.70 -1.57
N LEU A 160 -14.16 -15.22 -2.67
CA LEU A 160 -13.87 -16.03 -3.87
C LEU A 160 -12.62 -16.90 -3.72
N PHE A 161 -11.79 -16.63 -2.72
CA PHE A 161 -10.59 -17.39 -2.41
C PHE A 161 -10.86 -18.28 -1.20
N SER A 162 -10.32 -19.49 -1.22
CA SER A 162 -10.37 -20.38 -0.07
C SER A 162 -9.44 -19.92 1.06
N GLY A 163 -9.71 -20.37 2.28
CA GLY A 163 -8.71 -20.34 3.36
C GLY A 163 -8.82 -19.15 4.32
N GLY A 164 -7.67 -18.60 4.70
CA GLY A 164 -7.52 -17.66 5.82
C GLY A 164 -7.60 -16.18 5.45
N TYR A 165 -8.04 -15.84 4.24
CA TYR A 165 -8.15 -14.44 3.82
C TYR A 165 -9.39 -13.74 4.43
N TRP A 166 -9.23 -12.50 4.84
CA TRP A 166 -10.35 -11.62 5.23
C TRP A 166 -9.95 -10.14 5.10
N VAL A 167 -10.92 -9.25 5.29
CA VAL A 167 -10.72 -7.79 5.17
C VAL A 167 -10.85 -7.11 6.52
N GLN A 168 -9.80 -6.40 6.92
CA GLN A 168 -9.81 -5.52 8.08
C GLN A 168 -10.13 -4.09 7.64
N HIS A 169 -11.13 -3.47 8.28
CA HIS A 169 -11.51 -2.08 8.02
C HIS A 169 -11.34 -1.26 9.31
N GLU A 170 -10.36 -0.35 9.31
CA GLU A 170 -10.06 0.49 10.46
C GLU A 170 -9.83 1.94 10.05
N ARG A 171 -10.61 2.85 10.65
CA ARG A 171 -10.52 4.31 10.44
C ARG A 171 -10.61 4.70 8.95
N ASN A 172 -9.47 4.77 8.28
CA ASN A 172 -9.29 5.18 6.88
C ASN A 172 -8.47 4.16 6.06
N ARG A 173 -8.27 2.95 6.59
CA ARG A 173 -7.48 1.88 5.96
C ARG A 173 -8.35 0.66 5.73
N LEU A 174 -8.13 0.01 4.61
CA LEU A 174 -8.71 -1.27 4.26
C LEU A 174 -7.57 -2.24 4.00
N ALA A 175 -7.44 -3.28 4.82
CA ALA A 175 -6.34 -4.23 4.73
C ALA A 175 -6.84 -5.61 4.30
N LEU A 176 -6.13 -6.21 3.35
CA LEU A 176 -6.21 -7.64 3.07
C LEU A 176 -5.37 -8.37 4.10
N CYS A 177 -6.00 -9.27 4.84
CA CYS A 177 -5.36 -10.04 5.89
C CYS A 177 -5.28 -11.52 5.52
N TRP A 178 -4.21 -12.19 5.97
CA TRP A 178 -4.10 -13.64 6.06
C TRP A 178 -4.04 -14.04 7.52
N LYS A 179 -5.01 -14.84 7.99
CA LYS A 179 -5.19 -15.15 9.42
C LYS A 179 -5.11 -13.85 10.23
N SER A 180 -4.33 -13.75 11.30
CA SER A 180 -4.25 -12.52 12.12
C SER A 180 -3.38 -11.40 11.56
N ARG A 181 -2.83 -11.51 10.33
CA ARG A 181 -1.81 -10.60 9.80
C ARG A 181 -2.30 -9.82 8.57
N PRO A 182 -2.22 -8.48 8.57
CA PRO A 182 -2.38 -7.70 7.35
C PRO A 182 -1.21 -7.95 6.38
N LEU A 183 -1.53 -8.09 5.11
CA LEU A 183 -0.56 -8.30 4.02
C LEU A 183 -0.43 -7.04 3.17
N VAL A 184 -1.57 -6.51 2.71
CA VAL A 184 -1.63 -5.34 1.83
C VAL A 184 -2.68 -4.40 2.38
N THR A 185 -2.36 -3.12 2.46
CA THR A 185 -3.27 -2.10 2.94
C THR A 185 -3.51 -1.04 1.88
N ALA A 186 -4.77 -0.66 1.71
CA ALA A 186 -5.18 0.46 0.88
C ALA A 186 -5.65 1.63 1.75
N SER A 187 -5.40 2.84 1.29
CA SER A 187 -5.88 4.09 1.90
C SER A 187 -6.26 5.12 0.83
N ILE A 188 -7.27 5.93 1.12
CA ILE A 188 -7.76 6.98 0.21
C ILE A 188 -7.35 8.35 0.76
N TRP A 189 -6.85 9.21 -0.12
CA TRP A 189 -6.35 10.54 0.22
C TRP A 189 -6.97 11.60 -0.70
N LEU A 190 -7.53 12.64 -0.09
CA LEU A 190 -8.07 13.80 -0.78
C LEU A 190 -7.14 15.00 -0.60
N PRO A 191 -6.91 15.85 -1.63
CA PRO A 191 -6.10 17.04 -1.46
C PRO A 191 -6.68 17.93 -0.37
N LYS A 192 -5.82 18.43 0.53
CA LYS A 192 -6.24 19.49 1.45
C LYS A 192 -6.49 20.74 0.61
N CYS A 193 -7.60 21.41 0.89
CA CYS A 193 -7.98 22.62 0.15
C CYS A 193 -6.89 23.68 0.30
N GLY A 194 -6.10 23.92 -0.75
CA GLY A 194 -5.15 25.03 -0.80
C GLY A 194 -5.91 26.34 -0.93
N ARG A 195 -5.51 27.38 -0.17
CA ARG A 195 -6.00 28.76 -0.34
C ARG A 195 -6.00 29.08 -1.83
N LYS A 196 -7.17 29.41 -2.38
CA LYS A 196 -7.32 29.91 -3.76
C LYS A 196 -6.18 30.90 -4.02
N ARG A 197 -5.34 30.63 -5.03
CA ARG A 197 -4.46 31.66 -5.59
C ARG A 197 -5.37 32.83 -5.95
N LYS A 198 -5.32 33.92 -5.17
CA LYS A 198 -5.88 35.20 -5.60
C LYS A 198 -5.14 35.52 -6.90
N LYS A 199 -5.90 35.52 -8.00
CA LYS A 199 -5.47 36.10 -9.26
C LYS A 199 -5.23 37.59 -9.06
#